data_AF-S4W7I6-F1
#
_entry.id   AF-S4W7I6-F1
#
_cell.length_a   1.000
_cell.length_b   1.000
_cell.length_c   1.000
_cell.angle_alpha   90.00
_cell.angle_beta   90.00
_cell.angle_gamma   90.00
#
_symmetry.space_group_name_H-M   'P 1'
#
loop_
_entity.id
_entity.type
_entity.pdbx_description
1 polymer ?
#
loop_
_entity_poly.entity_id
_entity_poly.type
_entity_poly.pdbx_seq_one_letter_code
_entity_poly.pdbx_strand_id
1 'polypeptide(L)'
;MLKSILYLFFVLSMSFSQQIYQSADQVELEWEGYTKFQRDEMVSFCDFLFNEGHYERCLISSFQFLYRLPDDPAKPALLHLIARSYEEMGNYSLARRYYNRVVDIEEPNSIAYKSAKYREIYCYLMEGDISSVKLKTDSSKDPYFLTLRGYGYLKSLDWEKARTVFISAEEKFKDKHYSKLMIPLYQAIENVSGIRKHSKLKVALSGLFLPGGGQLALKDKKNAQGILISALSFYSVYNLGRSSSSAGDVRFSRPSSTVLPIHEGVDESFNLAGGSLSKPISAKSELVKYTLPPIIFGSALYFSSFIKSFSDTKEKNKNLIQYYADDKIALIPPLLFMDFEEPSVINNN
;
A
#
# COMPACT_ATOMS: atom_id res chain seq x y z
N MET A 1 -28.56 27.48 -88.83
CA MET A 1 -27.54 26.52 -88.35
C MET A 1 -27.11 26.74 -86.90
N LEU A 2 -26.78 27.97 -86.46
CA LEU A 2 -26.32 28.24 -85.10
C LEU A 2 -27.30 27.77 -83.99
N LYS A 3 -28.61 27.97 -84.16
CA LYS A 3 -29.64 27.53 -83.19
C LYS A 3 -29.73 26.00 -83.04
N SER A 4 -29.55 25.24 -84.11
CA SER A 4 -29.57 23.77 -84.06
C SER A 4 -28.33 23.21 -83.36
N ILE A 5 -27.16 23.84 -83.55
CA ILE A 5 -25.92 23.44 -82.88
C ILE A 5 -26.03 23.70 -81.37
N LEU A 6 -26.64 24.83 -80.98
CA LEU A 6 -26.84 25.19 -79.57
C LEU A 6 -27.84 24.24 -78.88
N TYR A 7 -28.90 23.83 -79.58
CA TYR A 7 -29.83 22.81 -79.10
C TYR A 7 -29.16 21.43 -78.95
N LEU A 8 -28.33 21.04 -79.91
CA LEU A 8 -27.57 19.79 -79.85
C LEU A 8 -26.62 19.78 -78.65
N PHE A 9 -25.92 20.88 -78.41
CA PHE A 9 -25.00 21.02 -77.27
C PHE A 9 -25.74 20.96 -75.93
N PHE A 10 -26.92 21.56 -75.85
CA PHE A 10 -27.76 21.53 -74.66
C PHE A 10 -28.27 20.10 -74.36
N VAL A 11 -28.73 19.37 -75.38
CA VAL A 11 -29.15 17.97 -75.23
C VAL A 11 -27.97 17.05 -74.88
N LEU A 12 -26.79 17.26 -75.49
CA LEU A 12 -25.59 16.50 -75.15
C LEU A 12 -25.19 16.71 -73.68
N SER A 13 -25.26 17.96 -73.20
CA SER A 13 -24.90 18.28 -71.81
C SER A 13 -25.84 17.64 -70.78
N MET A 14 -27.11 17.41 -71.13
CA MET A 14 -28.08 16.68 -70.30
C MET A 14 -27.79 15.18 -70.25
N SER A 15 -27.27 14.60 -71.34
CA SER A 15 -26.89 13.18 -71.37
C SER A 15 -25.60 12.88 -70.60
N PHE A 16 -24.69 13.85 -70.48
CA PHE A 16 -23.47 13.73 -69.68
C PHE A 16 -23.65 14.12 -68.19
N SER A 17 -24.79 14.73 -67.82
CA SER A 17 -25.07 15.11 -66.42
C SER A 17 -25.82 14.04 -65.61
N GLN A 18 -26.30 12.96 -66.25
CA GLN A 18 -26.84 11.81 -65.53
C GLN A 18 -25.69 11.02 -64.91
N GLN A 19 -25.48 11.20 -63.60
CA GLN A 19 -24.66 10.27 -62.84
C GLN A 19 -25.28 8.87 -62.94
N ILE A 20 -24.46 7.86 -63.16
CA ILE A 20 -24.87 6.45 -63.13
C ILE A 20 -25.58 6.23 -61.78
N TYR A 21 -26.87 5.91 -61.81
CA TYR A 21 -27.59 5.48 -60.62
C TYR A 21 -26.90 4.20 -60.13
N GLN A 22 -26.18 4.29 -59.00
CA GLN A 22 -25.57 3.12 -58.40
C GLN A 22 -26.67 2.12 -58.04
N SER A 23 -26.45 0.85 -58.38
CA SER A 23 -27.35 -0.21 -57.92
C SER A 23 -27.31 -0.29 -56.39
N ALA A 24 -28.38 -0.82 -55.78
CA ALA A 24 -28.40 -1.06 -54.34
C ALA A 24 -27.16 -1.85 -53.89
N ASP A 25 -26.76 -2.85 -54.67
CA ASP A 25 -25.57 -3.68 -54.42
C ASP A 25 -24.25 -2.87 -54.45
N GLN A 26 -24.12 -1.86 -55.32
CA GLN A 26 -22.93 -1.01 -55.36
C GLN A 26 -22.85 -0.07 -54.15
N VAL A 27 -24.00 0.48 -53.74
CA VAL A 27 -24.09 1.30 -52.53
C VAL A 27 -23.77 0.44 -51.31
N GLU A 28 -24.31 -0.78 -51.22
CA GLU A 28 -24.03 -1.69 -50.11
C GLU A 28 -22.53 -2.03 -50.00
N LEU A 29 -21.87 -2.30 -51.13
CA LEU A 29 -20.45 -2.64 -51.17
C LEU A 29 -19.54 -1.45 -50.81
N GLU A 30 -19.87 -0.23 -51.28
CA GLU A 30 -19.15 0.98 -50.85
C GLU A 30 -19.35 1.25 -49.36
N TRP A 31 -20.58 1.12 -48.85
CA TRP A 31 -20.91 1.35 -47.44
C TRP A 31 -20.29 0.29 -46.52
N GLU A 32 -20.16 -0.96 -46.96
CA GLU A 32 -19.43 -2.00 -46.25
C GLU A 32 -17.95 -1.60 -46.07
N GLY A 33 -17.32 -1.07 -47.14
CA GLY A 33 -15.96 -0.54 -47.08
C GLY A 33 -15.81 0.63 -46.10
N TYR A 34 -16.72 1.61 -46.16
CA TYR A 34 -16.70 2.76 -45.25
C TYR A 34 -16.93 2.37 -43.79
N THR A 35 -17.87 1.46 -43.52
CA THR A 35 -18.18 1.02 -42.15
C THR A 35 -17.04 0.18 -41.56
N LYS A 36 -16.40 -0.68 -42.37
CA LYS A 36 -15.20 -1.41 -41.96
C LYS A 36 -14.04 -0.47 -41.63
N PHE A 37 -13.77 0.52 -42.48
CA PHE A 37 -12.75 1.54 -42.22
C PHE A 37 -13.02 2.30 -40.91
N GLN A 38 -14.26 2.78 -40.71
CA GLN A 38 -14.62 3.46 -39.47
C GLN A 38 -14.46 2.57 -38.23
N ARG A 39 -14.81 1.28 -38.33
CA ARG A 39 -14.61 0.30 -37.25
C ARG A 39 -13.13 0.16 -36.92
N ASP A 40 -12.30 -0.07 -37.93
CA ASP A 40 -10.85 -0.27 -37.77
C ASP A 40 -10.17 1.00 -37.19
N GLU A 41 -10.60 2.20 -37.62
CA GLU A 41 -10.13 3.47 -37.05
C GLU A 41 -10.49 3.61 -35.56
N MET A 42 -11.72 3.27 -35.17
CA MET A 42 -12.12 3.35 -33.75
C MET A 42 -11.30 2.39 -32.88
N VAL A 43 -11.01 1.18 -33.39
CA VAL A 43 -10.17 0.20 -32.72
C VAL A 43 -8.72 0.71 -32.59
N SER A 44 -8.14 1.19 -33.70
CA SER A 44 -6.79 1.74 -33.71
C SER A 44 -6.65 2.95 -32.79
N PHE A 45 -7.67 3.80 -32.72
CA PHE A 45 -7.70 4.94 -31.82
C PHE A 45 -7.70 4.53 -30.35
N CYS A 46 -8.38 3.44 -29.98
CA CYS A 46 -8.32 2.92 -28.61
C CYS A 46 -6.90 2.46 -28.24
N ASP A 47 -6.24 1.73 -29.14
CA ASP A 47 -4.85 1.27 -28.95
C ASP A 47 -3.87 2.45 -28.83
N PHE A 48 -4.01 3.45 -29.72
CA PHE A 48 -3.25 4.69 -29.65
C PHE A 48 -3.41 5.39 -28.29
N LEU A 49 -4.65 5.55 -27.80
CA LEU A 49 -4.91 6.20 -26.51
C LEU A 49 -4.27 5.44 -25.34
N PHE A 50 -4.28 4.11 -25.38
CA PHE A 50 -3.64 3.30 -24.35
C PHE A 50 -2.12 3.46 -24.37
N ASN A 51 -1.51 3.40 -25.56
CA ASN A 51 -0.06 3.52 -25.75
C ASN A 51 0.47 4.92 -25.37
N GLU A 52 -0.32 5.97 -25.59
CA GLU A 52 -0.01 7.34 -25.13
C GLU A 52 -0.27 7.57 -23.63
N GLY A 53 -0.72 6.54 -22.88
CA GLY A 53 -0.98 6.62 -21.44
C GLY A 53 -2.27 7.36 -21.08
N HIS A 54 -3.16 7.60 -22.05
CA HIS A 54 -4.46 8.24 -21.83
C HIS A 54 -5.54 7.21 -21.43
N TYR A 55 -5.30 6.48 -20.33
CA TYR A 55 -6.13 5.34 -19.90
C TYR A 55 -7.62 5.67 -19.70
N GLU A 56 -7.95 6.83 -19.11
CA GLU A 56 -9.34 7.25 -18.91
C GLU A 56 -10.07 7.47 -20.25
N ARG A 57 -9.39 8.07 -21.23
CA ARG A 57 -9.96 8.30 -22.56
C ARG A 57 -10.04 7.00 -23.35
N CYS A 58 -9.06 6.12 -23.19
CA CYS A 58 -9.10 4.77 -23.75
C CYS A 58 -10.35 4.03 -23.24
N LEU A 59 -10.63 4.06 -21.93
CA LEU A 59 -11.82 3.44 -21.35
C LEU A 59 -13.11 3.95 -22.00
N ILE A 60 -13.29 5.27 -22.06
CA ILE A 60 -14.49 5.89 -22.63
C ILE A 60 -14.65 5.47 -24.10
N SER A 61 -13.57 5.50 -24.87
CA SER A 61 -13.59 5.15 -26.30
C SER A 61 -13.90 3.67 -26.51
N SER A 62 -13.29 2.78 -25.72
CA SER A 62 -13.55 1.34 -25.77
C SER A 62 -14.99 1.00 -25.38
N PHE A 63 -15.56 1.67 -24.37
CA PHE A 63 -16.98 1.49 -24.02
C PHE A 63 -17.92 1.99 -25.12
N GLN A 64 -17.62 3.13 -25.74
CA GLN A 64 -18.40 3.65 -26.87
C GLN A 64 -18.37 2.69 -28.05
N PHE A 65 -17.20 2.09 -28.35
CA PHE A 65 -17.08 1.05 -29.36
C PHE A 65 -17.97 -0.15 -29.02
N LEU A 66 -17.81 -0.73 -27.83
CA LEU A 66 -18.58 -1.92 -27.42
C LEU A 66 -20.08 -1.65 -27.31
N TYR A 67 -20.49 -0.41 -27.03
CA TYR A 67 -21.90 -0.02 -27.06
C TYR A 67 -22.47 0.03 -28.48
N ARG A 68 -21.67 0.54 -29.44
CA ARG A 68 -22.09 0.65 -30.83
C ARG A 68 -22.04 -0.69 -31.57
N LEU A 69 -21.06 -1.53 -31.26
CA LEU A 69 -20.77 -2.80 -31.92
C LEU A 69 -20.60 -3.92 -30.87
N PRO A 70 -21.68 -4.38 -30.21
CA PRO A 70 -21.61 -5.30 -29.07
C PRO A 70 -21.17 -6.73 -29.41
N ASP A 71 -21.29 -7.11 -30.68
CA ASP A 71 -20.98 -8.46 -31.19
C ASP A 71 -19.74 -8.45 -32.11
N ASP A 72 -18.97 -7.36 -32.13
CA ASP A 72 -17.74 -7.28 -32.92
C ASP A 72 -16.69 -8.30 -32.43
N PRO A 73 -15.98 -8.99 -33.34
CA PRO A 73 -14.92 -9.94 -32.97
C PRO A 73 -13.79 -9.35 -32.11
N ALA A 74 -13.55 -8.03 -32.16
CA ALA A 74 -12.55 -7.35 -31.34
C ALA A 74 -12.97 -7.22 -29.86
N LYS A 75 -14.19 -7.61 -29.51
CA LYS A 75 -14.74 -7.49 -28.14
C LYS A 75 -13.84 -8.07 -27.04
N PRO A 76 -13.27 -9.28 -27.15
CA PRO A 76 -12.37 -9.83 -26.13
C PRO A 76 -11.11 -8.97 -25.95
N ALA A 77 -10.51 -8.51 -27.06
CA ALA A 77 -9.33 -7.65 -27.05
C ALA A 77 -9.65 -6.28 -26.43
N LEU A 78 -10.81 -5.68 -26.75
CA LEU A 78 -11.25 -4.43 -26.14
C LEU A 78 -11.57 -4.56 -24.65
N LEU A 79 -12.20 -5.66 -24.23
CA LEU A 79 -12.43 -5.94 -22.82
C LEU A 79 -11.11 -6.13 -22.07
N HIS A 80 -10.12 -6.76 -22.70
CA HIS A 80 -8.76 -6.86 -22.17
C HIS A 80 -8.10 -5.48 -22.06
N LEU A 81 -8.22 -4.62 -23.08
CA LEU A 81 -7.70 -3.25 -23.07
C LEU A 81 -8.35 -2.38 -21.98
N ILE A 82 -9.66 -2.54 -21.77
CA ILE A 82 -10.40 -1.90 -20.66
C ILE A 82 -9.84 -2.37 -19.32
N ALA A 83 -9.61 -3.68 -19.16
CA ALA A 83 -9.03 -4.23 -17.94
C ALA A 83 -7.62 -3.68 -17.69
N ARG A 84 -6.76 -3.66 -18.72
CA ARG A 84 -5.41 -3.08 -18.66
C ARG A 84 -5.45 -1.59 -18.30
N SER A 85 -6.38 -0.83 -18.87
CA SER A 85 -6.53 0.60 -18.54
C SER A 85 -6.86 0.82 -17.06
N TYR A 86 -7.75 0.01 -16.48
CA TYR A 86 -8.00 0.05 -15.04
C TYR A 86 -6.79 -0.40 -14.20
N GLU A 87 -6.03 -1.39 -14.67
CA GLU A 87 -4.81 -1.86 -14.00
C GLU A 87 -3.73 -0.77 -13.94
N GLU A 88 -3.48 -0.07 -15.04
CA GLU A 88 -2.51 1.05 -15.11
C GLU A 88 -2.95 2.25 -14.25
N MET A 89 -4.25 2.45 -14.07
CA MET A 89 -4.81 3.42 -13.11
C MET A 89 -4.75 2.93 -11.65
N GLY A 90 -4.26 1.72 -11.38
CA GLY A 90 -4.19 1.13 -10.05
C GLY A 90 -5.54 0.61 -9.50
N ASN A 91 -6.59 0.57 -10.32
CA ASN A 91 -7.90 0.03 -9.94
C ASN A 91 -7.99 -1.47 -10.25
N TYR A 92 -7.23 -2.25 -9.50
CA TYR A 92 -7.10 -3.70 -9.69
C TYR A 92 -8.44 -4.46 -9.55
N SER A 93 -9.33 -4.00 -8.67
CA SER A 93 -10.64 -4.64 -8.46
C SER A 93 -11.51 -4.58 -9.72
N LEU A 94 -11.56 -3.42 -10.39
CA LEU A 94 -12.28 -3.25 -11.65
C LEU A 94 -11.56 -3.98 -12.79
N ALA A 95 -10.23 -3.90 -12.84
CA ALA A 95 -9.43 -4.64 -13.82
C ALA A 95 -9.76 -6.14 -13.80
N ARG A 96 -9.76 -6.77 -12.62
CA ARG A 96 -10.15 -8.19 -12.44
C ARG A 96 -11.55 -8.48 -12.96
N ARG A 97 -12.51 -7.59 -12.71
CA ARG A 97 -13.88 -7.78 -13.20
C ARG A 97 -13.93 -7.87 -14.73
N TYR A 98 -13.13 -7.07 -15.43
CA TYR A 98 -13.07 -7.10 -16.89
C TYR A 98 -12.20 -8.25 -17.42
N TYR A 99 -11.09 -8.60 -16.78
CA TYR A 99 -10.35 -9.82 -17.11
C TYR A 99 -11.21 -11.08 -16.99
N ASN A 100 -12.03 -11.19 -15.94
CA ASN A 100 -12.96 -12.31 -15.79
C ASN A 100 -13.99 -12.36 -16.92
N ARG A 101 -14.47 -11.20 -17.41
CA ARG A 101 -15.34 -11.18 -18.59
C ARG A 101 -14.67 -11.71 -19.85
N VAL A 102 -13.38 -11.45 -20.05
CA VAL A 102 -12.61 -12.04 -21.16
C VAL A 102 -12.53 -13.55 -20.98
N VAL A 103 -12.19 -14.02 -19.78
CA VAL A 103 -12.14 -15.45 -19.43
C VAL A 103 -13.48 -16.16 -19.64
N ASP A 104 -14.60 -15.48 -19.40
CA ASP A 104 -15.95 -16.06 -19.52
C ASP A 104 -16.41 -16.24 -20.98
N ILE A 105 -15.85 -15.48 -21.93
CA ILE A 105 -16.26 -15.51 -23.35
C ILE A 105 -15.25 -16.21 -24.26
N GLU A 106 -14.00 -16.33 -23.83
CA GLU A 106 -12.91 -16.90 -24.60
C GLU A 106 -12.62 -18.36 -24.24
N GLU A 107 -12.14 -19.12 -25.22
CA GLU A 107 -11.73 -20.51 -25.00
C GLU A 107 -10.46 -20.59 -24.13
N PRO A 108 -10.31 -21.60 -23.23
CA PRO A 108 -9.21 -21.69 -22.27
C PRO A 108 -7.78 -21.65 -22.85
N ASN A 109 -7.62 -21.93 -24.14
CA ASN A 109 -6.33 -21.95 -24.82
C ASN A 109 -6.02 -20.69 -25.62
N SER A 110 -6.97 -19.75 -25.74
CA SER A 110 -6.76 -18.52 -26.50
C SER A 110 -5.74 -17.59 -25.82
N ILE A 111 -5.11 -16.73 -26.61
CA ILE A 111 -4.16 -15.72 -26.11
C ILE A 111 -4.86 -14.80 -25.11
N ALA A 112 -6.06 -14.33 -25.47
CA ALA A 112 -6.88 -13.46 -24.62
C ALA A 112 -7.21 -14.11 -23.28
N TYR A 113 -7.61 -15.39 -23.27
CA TYR A 113 -7.89 -16.12 -22.03
C TYR A 113 -6.66 -16.23 -21.12
N LYS A 114 -5.52 -16.67 -21.66
CA LYS A 114 -4.29 -16.87 -20.89
C LYS A 114 -3.78 -15.54 -20.32
N SER A 115 -3.71 -14.53 -21.17
CA SER A 115 -3.30 -13.17 -20.81
C SER A 115 -4.17 -12.59 -19.69
N ALA A 116 -5.50 -12.68 -19.84
CA ALA A 116 -6.45 -12.24 -18.83
C ALA A 116 -6.28 -12.98 -17.50
N LYS A 117 -6.03 -14.30 -17.53
CA LYS A 117 -5.77 -15.09 -16.31
C LYS A 117 -4.49 -14.65 -15.60
N TYR A 118 -3.39 -14.47 -16.32
CA TYR A 118 -2.14 -14.00 -15.71
C TYR A 118 -2.31 -12.62 -15.06
N ARG A 119 -2.94 -11.69 -15.78
CA ARG A 119 -3.23 -10.35 -15.29
C ARG A 119 -4.23 -10.33 -14.12
N GLU A 120 -5.22 -11.23 -14.09
CA GLU A 120 -6.12 -11.40 -12.95
C GLU A 120 -5.35 -11.74 -11.67
N ILE A 121 -4.42 -12.70 -11.74
CA ILE A 121 -3.58 -13.10 -10.59
C ILE A 121 -2.63 -11.98 -10.19
N TYR A 122 -2.05 -11.27 -11.16
CA TYR A 122 -1.24 -10.09 -10.89
C TYR A 122 -2.03 -9.03 -10.11
N CYS A 123 -3.28 -8.76 -10.49
CA CYS A 123 -4.13 -7.82 -9.76
C CYS A 123 -4.34 -8.23 -8.28
N TYR A 124 -4.60 -9.51 -7.99
CA TYR A 124 -4.68 -9.98 -6.59
C TYR A 124 -3.36 -9.75 -5.83
N LEU A 125 -2.22 -10.02 -6.47
CA LEU A 125 -0.91 -9.79 -5.87
C LEU A 125 -0.68 -8.31 -5.56
N MET A 126 -1.10 -7.41 -6.45
CA MET A 126 -0.96 -5.96 -6.26
C MET A 126 -1.87 -5.42 -5.15
N GLU A 127 -3.09 -5.95 -5.02
CA GLU A 127 -4.00 -5.65 -3.89
C GLU A 127 -3.52 -6.24 -2.55
N GLY A 128 -2.51 -7.11 -2.57
CA GLY A 128 -2.00 -7.79 -1.37
C GLY A 128 -2.85 -8.97 -0.92
N ASP A 129 -3.80 -9.44 -1.73
CA ASP A 129 -4.58 -10.64 -1.47
C ASP A 129 -3.80 -11.91 -1.84
N ILE A 130 -2.80 -12.21 -1.01
CA ILE A 130 -1.92 -13.37 -1.18
C ILE A 130 -2.69 -14.69 -1.08
N SER A 131 -3.84 -14.69 -0.38
CA SER A 131 -4.66 -15.88 -0.19
C SER A 131 -5.31 -16.33 -1.51
N SER A 132 -5.88 -15.38 -2.25
CA SER A 132 -6.46 -15.63 -3.58
C SER A 132 -5.40 -16.03 -4.60
N VAL A 133 -4.20 -15.42 -4.56
CA VAL A 133 -3.07 -15.80 -5.43
C VAL A 133 -2.73 -17.28 -5.23
N LYS A 134 -2.60 -17.74 -3.97
CA LYS A 134 -2.30 -19.15 -3.66
C LYS A 134 -3.43 -20.07 -4.13
N LEU A 135 -4.66 -19.80 -3.69
CA LEU A 135 -5.83 -20.64 -4.02
C LEU A 135 -6.01 -20.84 -5.52
N LYS A 136 -5.86 -19.78 -6.32
CA LYS A 136 -6.07 -19.84 -7.77
C LYS A 136 -4.87 -20.42 -8.53
N THR A 137 -3.68 -20.40 -7.96
CA THR A 137 -2.48 -20.91 -8.64
C THR A 137 -2.04 -22.27 -8.15
N ASP A 138 -2.43 -22.73 -6.96
CA ASP A 138 -1.80 -23.84 -6.24
C ASP A 138 -1.61 -25.13 -7.06
N SER A 139 -2.59 -25.49 -7.88
CA SER A 139 -2.56 -26.68 -8.74
C SER A 139 -1.75 -26.51 -10.04
N SER A 140 -1.45 -25.27 -10.43
CA SER A 140 -0.75 -24.98 -11.68
C SER A 140 0.77 -24.99 -11.53
N LYS A 141 1.42 -25.54 -12.57
CA LYS A 141 2.88 -25.56 -12.76
C LYS A 141 3.35 -24.57 -13.84
N ASP A 142 2.47 -23.67 -14.25
CA ASP A 142 2.79 -22.61 -15.20
C ASP A 142 3.85 -21.67 -14.61
N PRO A 143 4.90 -21.30 -15.37
CA PRO A 143 6.00 -20.50 -14.85
C PRO A 143 5.58 -19.08 -14.44
N TYR A 144 4.59 -18.46 -15.10
CA TYR A 144 4.07 -17.14 -14.73
C TYR A 144 3.32 -17.20 -13.40
N PHE A 145 2.45 -18.21 -13.24
CA PHE A 145 1.74 -18.40 -11.96
C PHE A 145 2.68 -18.76 -10.81
N LEU A 146 3.72 -19.56 -11.06
CA LEU A 146 4.75 -19.85 -10.06
C LEU A 146 5.47 -18.56 -9.66
N THR A 147 5.85 -17.72 -10.62
CA THR A 147 6.51 -16.44 -10.34
C THR A 147 5.63 -15.53 -9.49
N LEU A 148 4.36 -15.32 -9.86
CA LEU A 148 3.41 -14.51 -9.08
C LEU A 148 3.19 -15.08 -7.68
N ARG A 149 3.16 -16.41 -7.52
CA ARG A 149 3.09 -17.06 -6.20
C ARG A 149 4.38 -16.85 -5.38
N GLY A 150 5.55 -16.89 -6.03
CA GLY A 150 6.83 -16.57 -5.41
C GLY A 150 6.85 -15.16 -4.84
N TYR A 151 6.37 -14.17 -5.60
CA TYR A 151 6.17 -12.80 -5.09
C TYR A 151 5.16 -12.73 -3.95
N GLY A 152 4.09 -13.54 -4.02
CA GLY A 152 3.16 -13.66 -2.92
C GLY A 152 3.83 -14.14 -1.62
N TYR A 153 4.74 -15.11 -1.73
CA TYR A 153 5.53 -15.58 -0.59
C TYR A 153 6.52 -14.53 -0.08
N LEU A 154 7.18 -13.77 -0.97
CA LEU A 154 8.02 -12.63 -0.59
C LEU A 154 7.24 -11.58 0.21
N LYS A 155 6.06 -11.17 -0.28
CA LYS A 155 5.18 -10.23 0.45
C LYS A 155 4.73 -10.78 1.81
N SER A 156 4.53 -12.10 1.91
CA SER A 156 4.20 -12.76 3.19
C SER A 156 5.40 -13.02 4.11
N LEU A 157 6.63 -12.67 3.68
CA LEU A 157 7.90 -12.89 4.38
C LEU A 157 8.25 -14.38 4.58
N ASP A 158 7.74 -15.27 3.72
CA ASP A 158 8.02 -16.71 3.73
C ASP A 158 9.13 -17.02 2.71
N TRP A 159 10.36 -16.70 3.11
CA TRP A 159 11.56 -16.69 2.26
C TRP A 159 11.93 -18.07 1.71
N GLU A 160 11.74 -19.12 2.50
CA GLU A 160 12.03 -20.50 2.09
C GLU A 160 11.10 -20.95 0.97
N LYS A 161 9.78 -20.75 1.15
CA LYS A 161 8.81 -21.08 0.11
C LYS A 161 8.98 -20.21 -1.12
N ALA A 162 9.24 -18.90 -0.95
CA ALA A 162 9.55 -18.02 -2.08
C ALA A 162 10.70 -18.59 -2.93
N ARG A 163 11.80 -18.99 -2.29
CA ARG A 163 12.97 -19.59 -2.97
C ARG A 163 12.59 -20.84 -3.76
N THR A 164 11.91 -21.80 -3.12
CA THR A 164 11.53 -23.07 -3.77
C THR A 164 10.64 -22.86 -5.00
N VAL A 165 9.70 -21.91 -4.91
CA VAL A 165 8.76 -21.61 -6.00
C VAL A 165 9.47 -20.88 -7.14
N PHE A 166 10.38 -19.94 -6.86
CA PHE A 166 11.16 -19.29 -7.90
C PHE A 166 12.10 -20.25 -8.64
N ILE A 167 12.74 -21.18 -7.93
CA ILE A 167 13.53 -22.25 -8.56
C ILE A 167 12.64 -23.09 -9.48
N SER A 168 11.45 -23.46 -9.01
CA SER A 168 10.48 -24.20 -9.83
C SER A 168 10.03 -23.41 -11.06
N ALA A 169 9.87 -22.09 -10.95
CA ALA A 169 9.52 -21.22 -12.07
C ALA A 169 10.67 -21.14 -13.09
N GLU A 170 11.90 -20.95 -12.61
CA GLU A 170 13.11 -20.88 -13.44
C GLU A 170 13.33 -22.17 -14.24
N GLU A 171 13.18 -23.34 -13.60
CA GLU A 171 13.26 -24.65 -14.26
C GLU A 171 12.20 -24.84 -15.36
N LYS A 172 11.05 -24.17 -15.23
CA LYS A 172 9.96 -24.23 -16.21
C LYS A 172 10.14 -23.27 -17.36
N PHE A 173 10.63 -22.07 -17.10
CA PHE A 173 10.96 -21.10 -18.14
C PHE A 173 12.07 -21.59 -19.08
N LYS A 174 13.12 -22.23 -18.53
CA LYS A 174 14.27 -22.75 -19.30
C LYS A 174 14.97 -21.71 -20.19
N ASP A 175 14.83 -20.43 -19.87
CA ASP A 175 15.48 -19.33 -20.61
C ASP A 175 16.44 -18.57 -19.68
N LYS A 176 17.62 -18.24 -20.23
CA LYS A 176 18.65 -17.44 -19.58
C LYS A 176 18.15 -16.05 -19.18
N HIS A 177 17.18 -15.49 -19.91
CA HIS A 177 16.55 -14.20 -19.59
C HIS A 177 15.96 -14.23 -18.18
N TYR A 178 15.07 -15.18 -17.86
CA TYR A 178 14.43 -15.26 -16.55
C TYR A 178 15.39 -15.66 -15.45
N SER A 179 16.38 -16.52 -15.72
CA SER A 179 17.46 -16.80 -14.75
C SER A 179 18.16 -15.51 -14.31
N LYS A 180 18.46 -14.60 -15.25
CA LYS A 180 19.08 -13.30 -14.90
C LYS A 180 18.17 -12.43 -14.02
N LEU A 181 16.86 -12.44 -14.27
CA LEU A 181 15.89 -11.70 -13.44
C LEU A 181 15.74 -12.31 -12.04
N MET A 182 15.84 -13.64 -11.90
CA MET A 182 15.70 -14.35 -10.62
C MET A 182 16.96 -14.24 -9.74
N ILE A 183 18.17 -14.08 -10.30
CA ILE A 183 19.42 -13.96 -9.51
C ILE A 183 19.32 -12.92 -8.39
N PRO A 184 18.95 -11.66 -8.65
CA PRO A 184 18.89 -10.68 -7.57
C PRO A 184 17.70 -10.91 -6.61
N LEU A 185 16.65 -11.66 -6.99
CA LEU A 185 15.63 -12.16 -6.04
C LEU A 185 16.21 -13.21 -5.09
N TYR A 186 17.04 -14.14 -5.58
CA TYR A 186 17.74 -15.11 -4.74
C TYR A 186 18.72 -14.42 -3.78
N GLN A 187 19.47 -13.45 -4.26
CA GLN A 187 20.34 -12.63 -3.42
C GLN A 187 19.54 -11.89 -2.34
N ALA A 188 18.36 -11.35 -2.69
CA ALA A 188 17.48 -10.72 -1.71
C ALA A 188 17.06 -11.71 -0.63
N ILE A 189 16.62 -12.92 -1.01
CA ILE A 189 16.22 -14.00 -0.09
C ILE A 189 17.36 -14.38 0.85
N GLU A 190 18.58 -14.53 0.35
CA GLU A 190 19.75 -14.92 1.15
C GLU A 190 20.20 -13.80 2.10
N ASN A 191 20.20 -12.56 1.61
CA ASN A 191 20.65 -11.37 2.35
C ASN A 191 19.68 -10.95 3.48
N VAL A 192 18.43 -11.45 3.50
CA VAL A 192 17.48 -11.23 4.62
C VAL A 192 18.06 -11.66 5.96
N SER A 193 18.87 -12.72 5.96
CA SER A 193 19.54 -13.21 7.17
C SER A 193 20.50 -12.17 7.78
N GLY A 194 21.08 -11.31 6.95
CA GLY A 194 22.01 -10.24 7.33
C GLY A 194 21.35 -8.96 7.84
N ILE A 195 20.01 -8.84 7.79
CA ILE A 195 19.30 -7.64 8.26
C ILE A 195 19.51 -7.49 9.76
N ARG A 196 20.07 -6.35 10.18
CA ARG A 196 20.34 -6.03 11.59
C ARG A 196 19.04 -5.85 12.37
N LYS A 197 18.59 -6.92 13.02
CA LYS A 197 17.41 -6.93 13.90
C LYS A 197 17.74 -6.33 15.27
N HIS A 198 16.74 -5.73 15.91
CA HIS A 198 16.79 -5.35 17.31
C HIS A 198 16.87 -6.61 18.19
N SER A 199 17.88 -6.66 19.06
CA SER A 199 18.08 -7.77 20.00
C SER A 199 17.11 -7.64 21.17
N LYS A 200 16.31 -8.69 21.43
CA LYS A 200 15.41 -8.76 22.59
C LYS A 200 16.15 -8.54 23.90
N LEU A 201 17.36 -9.08 24.03
CA LEU A 201 18.17 -8.94 25.24
C LEU A 201 18.64 -7.49 25.45
N LYS A 202 19.09 -6.81 24.39
CA LYS A 202 19.48 -5.39 24.50
C LYS A 202 18.29 -4.50 24.85
N VAL A 203 17.12 -4.76 24.26
CA VAL A 203 15.88 -4.03 24.57
C VAL A 203 15.44 -4.30 26.02
N ALA A 204 15.48 -5.56 26.47
CA ALA A 204 15.13 -5.91 27.83
C ALA A 204 16.09 -5.29 28.86
N LEU A 205 17.41 -5.42 28.67
CA LEU A 205 18.39 -4.83 29.59
C LEU A 205 18.26 -3.30 29.66
N SER A 206 18.15 -2.63 28.52
CA SER A 206 17.98 -1.17 28.49
C SER A 206 16.67 -0.72 29.16
N GLY A 207 15.56 -1.46 28.98
CA GLY A 207 14.30 -1.19 29.66
C GLY A 207 14.35 -1.47 31.16
N LEU A 208 15.15 -2.45 31.61
CA LEU A 208 15.32 -2.79 33.02
C LEU A 208 16.16 -1.76 33.78
N PHE A 209 17.16 -1.15 33.15
CA PHE A 209 18.01 -0.18 33.86
C PHE A 209 17.50 1.26 33.77
N LEU A 210 16.74 1.61 32.73
CA LEU A 210 16.31 2.99 32.49
C LEU A 210 14.84 3.06 32.06
N PRO A 211 14.00 3.92 32.70
CA PRO A 211 12.67 4.21 32.20
C PRO A 211 12.70 4.71 30.76
N GLY A 212 11.98 4.05 29.86
CA GLY A 212 12.02 4.35 28.42
C GLY A 212 13.25 3.83 27.67
N GLY A 213 14.21 3.19 28.35
CA GLY A 213 15.43 2.67 27.74
C GLY A 213 15.19 1.58 26.69
N GLY A 214 14.17 0.75 26.88
CA GLY A 214 13.76 -0.25 25.89
C GLY A 214 13.29 0.40 24.57
N GLN A 215 12.54 1.50 24.64
CA GLN A 215 12.15 2.26 23.46
C GLN A 215 13.34 2.97 22.80
N LEU A 216 14.31 3.41 23.60
CA LEU A 216 15.56 3.97 23.09
C LEU A 216 16.39 2.93 22.31
N ALA A 217 16.47 1.69 22.81
CA ALA A 217 17.11 0.58 22.11
C ALA A 217 16.40 0.17 20.81
N LEU A 218 15.09 0.46 20.72
CA LEU A 218 14.29 0.38 19.49
C LEU A 218 14.41 1.61 18.59
N LYS A 219 15.35 2.51 18.87
CA LYS A 219 15.58 3.80 18.17
C LYS A 219 14.37 4.75 18.18
N ASP A 220 13.44 4.57 19.12
CA ASP A 220 12.26 5.41 19.26
C ASP A 220 12.50 6.53 20.26
N LYS A 221 13.27 7.53 19.81
CA LYS A 221 13.77 8.61 20.68
C LYS A 221 12.65 9.42 21.31
N LYS A 222 11.57 9.69 20.57
CA LYS A 222 10.44 10.51 21.06
C LYS A 222 9.71 9.80 22.21
N ASN A 223 9.34 8.53 22.01
CA ASN A 223 8.67 7.76 23.06
C ASN A 223 9.60 7.51 24.25
N ALA A 224 10.88 7.22 24.00
CA ALA A 224 11.87 7.05 25.06
C ALA A 224 12.02 8.31 25.95
N GLN A 225 12.15 9.49 25.33
CA GLN A 225 12.26 10.76 26.05
C GLN A 225 11.00 11.07 26.87
N GLY A 226 9.82 10.90 26.29
CA GLY A 226 8.56 11.15 26.99
C GLY A 226 8.39 10.26 28.23
N ILE A 227 8.70 8.97 28.10
CA ILE A 227 8.62 8.00 29.21
C ILE A 227 9.65 8.34 30.30
N LEU A 228 10.89 8.65 29.91
CA LEU A 228 11.97 8.97 30.85
C LEU A 228 11.68 10.24 31.64
N ILE A 229 11.27 11.32 30.96
CA ILE A 229 10.92 12.60 31.61
C ILE A 229 9.74 12.38 32.56
N SER A 230 8.69 11.69 32.12
CA SER A 230 7.51 11.44 32.96
C SER A 230 7.85 10.63 34.21
N ALA A 231 8.64 9.57 34.09
CA ALA A 231 9.08 8.77 35.22
C ALA A 231 9.94 9.60 36.19
N LEU A 232 10.90 10.36 35.68
CA LEU A 232 11.73 11.24 36.52
C LEU A 232 10.92 12.32 37.22
N SER A 233 9.91 12.91 36.56
CA SER A 233 8.99 13.87 37.19
C SER A 233 8.18 13.24 38.32
N PHE A 234 7.69 12.01 38.17
CA PHE A 234 7.00 11.32 39.26
C PHE A 234 7.95 11.02 40.44
N TYR A 235 9.17 10.58 40.16
CA TYR A 235 10.17 10.35 41.20
C TYR A 235 10.66 11.64 41.88
N SER A 236 10.74 12.75 41.15
CA SER A 236 11.13 14.05 41.74
C SER A 236 10.06 14.56 42.70
N VAL A 237 8.77 14.45 42.34
CA VAL A 237 7.63 14.77 43.23
C VAL A 237 7.69 13.92 44.49
N TYR A 238 8.01 12.62 44.36
CA TYR A 238 8.20 11.74 45.52
C TYR A 238 9.34 12.19 46.44
N ASN A 239 10.52 12.52 45.89
CA ASN A 239 11.66 12.98 46.67
C ASN A 239 11.41 14.32 47.37
N LEU A 240 10.70 15.25 46.70
CA LEU A 240 10.27 16.52 47.30
C LEU A 240 9.30 16.30 48.47
N GLY A 241 8.38 15.33 48.33
CA GLY A 241 7.46 14.95 49.41
C GLY A 241 8.14 14.28 50.61
N ARG A 242 9.38 13.82 50.47
CA ARG A 242 10.18 13.21 51.55
C ARG A 242 11.07 14.21 52.28
N SER A 243 11.40 15.36 51.69
CA SER A 243 12.31 16.37 52.27
C SER A 243 11.64 17.35 53.25
N SER A 244 10.49 17.01 53.81
CA SER A 244 9.81 17.80 54.85
C SER A 244 10.46 17.61 56.24
N SER A 245 11.77 17.82 56.33
CA SER A 245 12.48 18.06 57.59
C SER A 245 12.81 19.55 57.77
N SER A 246 11.94 20.44 57.28
CA SER A 246 11.89 21.80 57.82
C SER A 246 11.11 21.74 59.12
N ALA A 247 11.73 22.13 60.23
CA ALA A 247 11.04 22.37 61.48
C ALA A 247 10.03 23.52 61.26
N GLY A 248 8.74 23.23 61.44
CA GLY A 248 7.64 24.18 61.31
C GLY A 248 6.36 23.49 60.83
N ASP A 249 5.33 23.42 61.67
CA ASP A 249 4.01 22.90 61.31
C ASP A 249 3.31 23.92 60.38
N VAL A 250 3.06 23.55 59.12
CA VAL A 250 2.25 24.37 58.20
C VAL A 250 0.87 23.75 58.11
N ARG A 251 -0.06 24.27 58.91
CA ARG A 251 -1.46 23.84 58.86
C ARG A 251 -2.22 24.63 57.79
N PHE A 252 -2.87 23.91 56.90
CA PHE A 252 -3.83 24.47 55.95
C PHE A 252 -5.16 24.73 56.65
N SER A 253 -5.48 26.00 56.92
CA SER A 253 -6.87 26.36 57.26
C SER A 253 -7.66 26.52 55.95
N ARG A 254 -8.86 25.92 55.89
CA ARG A 254 -9.86 26.28 54.87
C ARG A 254 -10.44 27.64 55.27
N PRO A 255 -10.62 28.62 54.35
CA PRO A 255 -10.64 28.50 52.89
C PRO A 255 -9.32 28.89 52.17
N SER A 256 -9.21 28.44 50.92
CA SER A 256 -8.00 28.29 50.10
C SER A 256 -7.41 29.55 49.46
N SER A 257 -7.56 30.74 50.05
CA SER A 257 -7.08 31.99 49.43
C SER A 257 -5.96 32.72 50.18
N THR A 258 -5.50 32.22 51.32
CA THR A 258 -4.42 32.91 52.05
C THR A 258 -3.56 31.91 52.83
N VAL A 259 -2.26 31.88 52.53
CA VAL A 259 -1.28 31.05 53.24
C VAL A 259 -0.67 31.92 54.34
N LEU A 260 -1.10 31.70 55.58
CA LEU A 260 -0.47 32.28 56.76
C LEU A 260 0.29 31.18 57.50
N PRO A 261 1.64 31.20 57.51
CA PRO A 261 2.40 30.30 58.35
C PRO A 261 2.30 30.79 59.80
N ILE A 262 1.57 30.06 60.63
CA ILE A 262 1.50 30.33 62.08
C ILE A 262 2.40 29.32 62.78
N HIS A 263 3.45 29.81 63.42
CA HIS A 263 4.30 29.01 64.29
C HIS A 263 3.77 29.07 65.73
N GLU A 264 3.70 27.93 66.42
CA GLU A 264 3.27 27.87 67.83
C GLU A 264 4.35 28.54 68.72
N GLY A 265 4.00 29.66 69.38
CA GLY A 265 4.92 30.42 70.26
C GLY A 265 5.41 31.78 69.73
N VAL A 266 4.77 32.34 68.71
CA VAL A 266 5.04 33.71 68.19
C VAL A 266 3.83 34.59 68.53
N ASP A 267 4.03 35.59 69.39
CA ASP A 267 3.01 36.62 69.66
C ASP A 267 2.85 37.56 68.46
N GLU A 268 1.76 38.34 68.42
CA GLU A 268 1.45 39.33 67.35
C GLU A 268 2.58 40.36 67.07
N SER A 269 3.60 40.42 67.94
CA SER A 269 4.81 41.25 67.82
C SER A 269 6.06 40.53 67.28
N PHE A 270 5.96 39.29 66.79
CA PHE A 270 7.07 38.47 66.27
C PHE A 270 8.20 38.13 67.27
N ASN A 271 7.93 38.20 68.58
CA ASN A 271 8.91 37.83 69.61
C ASN A 271 8.76 36.36 70.03
N LEU A 272 9.88 35.64 70.10
CA LEU A 272 9.98 34.23 70.49
C LEU A 272 10.01 34.09 72.01
N ALA A 273 8.92 33.64 72.63
CA ALA A 273 8.85 33.38 74.06
C ALA A 273 9.54 32.04 74.39
N GLY A 274 10.87 32.07 74.53
CA GLY A 274 11.67 30.90 74.89
C GLY A 274 12.38 30.30 73.68
N GLY A 275 13.69 30.57 73.59
CA GLY A 275 14.53 30.17 72.46
C GLY A 275 14.56 28.65 72.22
N SER A 276 13.67 28.17 71.35
CA SER A 276 13.94 27.21 70.26
C SER A 276 12.60 26.83 69.60
N LEU A 277 12.54 26.89 68.27
CA LEU A 277 11.40 26.41 67.51
C LEU A 277 11.35 24.87 67.53
N SER A 278 10.49 24.32 68.40
CA SER A 278 9.74 23.06 68.24
C SER A 278 10.48 21.70 68.18
N LYS A 279 9.96 20.72 68.93
CA LYS A 279 10.23 19.28 68.74
C LYS A 279 9.55 18.79 67.45
N PRO A 280 10.13 17.84 66.68
CA PRO A 280 9.55 17.39 65.42
C PRO A 280 8.25 16.59 65.66
N ILE A 281 7.12 17.08 65.16
CA ILE A 281 5.86 16.34 65.08
C ILE A 281 5.88 15.54 63.77
N SER A 282 5.94 14.21 63.86
CA SER A 282 5.91 13.32 62.69
C SER A 282 4.47 12.96 62.32
N ALA A 283 3.86 13.69 61.39
CA ALA A 283 2.58 13.31 60.79
C ALA A 283 2.80 12.23 59.71
N LYS A 284 2.89 10.96 60.14
CA LYS A 284 3.05 9.79 59.23
C LYS A 284 1.95 9.67 58.17
N SER A 285 0.76 10.27 58.37
CA SER A 285 -0.41 10.05 57.51
C SER A 285 -0.46 10.90 56.24
N GLU A 286 0.03 12.15 56.27
CA GLU A 286 0.02 13.01 55.07
C GLU A 286 1.11 12.63 54.08
N LEU A 287 2.26 12.18 54.60
CA LEU A 287 3.37 11.71 53.79
C LEU A 287 2.93 10.52 52.92
N VAL A 288 2.18 9.56 53.45
CA VAL A 288 1.64 8.42 52.68
C VAL A 288 0.63 8.87 51.60
N LYS A 289 -0.23 9.85 51.90
CA LYS A 289 -1.27 10.33 50.98
C LYS A 289 -0.70 11.02 49.72
N TYR A 290 0.42 11.75 49.87
CA TYR A 290 1.03 12.51 48.77
C TYR A 290 2.25 11.85 48.12
N THR A 291 2.92 10.90 48.80
CA THR A 291 4.06 10.17 48.23
C THR A 291 3.67 8.92 47.46
N LEU A 292 2.57 8.26 47.84
CA LEU A 292 2.16 7.00 47.24
C LEU A 292 1.69 7.13 45.78
N PRO A 293 0.87 8.13 45.38
CA PRO A 293 0.40 8.23 44.01
C PRO A 293 1.52 8.42 42.97
N PRO A 294 2.50 9.35 43.14
CA PRO A 294 3.62 9.48 42.20
C PRO A 294 4.44 8.20 42.04
N ILE A 295 4.68 7.44 43.12
CA ILE A 295 5.39 6.15 43.05
C ILE A 295 4.57 5.14 42.22
N ILE A 296 3.28 5.01 42.50
CA ILE A 296 2.39 4.10 41.77
C ILE A 296 2.38 4.46 40.29
N PHE A 297 2.16 5.73 39.94
CA PHE A 297 2.13 6.15 38.53
C PHE A 297 3.50 6.01 37.84
N GLY A 298 4.60 6.41 38.49
CA GLY A 298 5.95 6.28 37.95
C GLY A 298 6.36 4.82 37.72
N SER A 299 6.06 3.94 38.67
CA SER A 299 6.33 2.49 38.53
C SER A 299 5.42 1.84 37.49
N ALA A 300 4.13 2.16 37.46
CA ALA A 300 3.19 1.64 36.46
C ALA A 300 3.60 2.06 35.04
N LEU A 301 4.01 3.32 34.86
CA LEU A 301 4.52 3.85 33.59
C LEU A 301 5.83 3.15 33.18
N TYR A 302 6.73 2.92 34.14
CA TYR A 302 7.97 2.18 33.91
C TYR A 302 7.73 0.73 33.47
N PHE A 303 6.93 -0.04 34.22
CA PHE A 303 6.65 -1.45 33.90
C PHE A 303 5.85 -1.61 32.61
N SER A 304 4.86 -0.75 32.36
CA SER A 304 4.09 -0.77 31.12
C SER A 304 4.96 -0.43 29.91
N SER A 305 5.86 0.57 30.03
CA SER A 305 6.85 0.86 29.00
C SER A 305 7.78 -0.32 28.73
N PHE A 306 8.22 -1.03 29.77
CA PHE A 306 9.11 -2.18 29.64
C PHE A 306 8.42 -3.30 28.85
N ILE A 307 7.22 -3.72 29.28
CA ILE A 307 6.42 -4.76 28.61
C ILE A 307 6.14 -4.36 27.15
N LYS A 308 5.74 -3.10 26.93
CA LYS A 308 5.49 -2.56 25.60
C LYS A 308 6.73 -2.66 24.70
N SER A 309 7.90 -2.21 25.17
CA SER A 309 9.14 -2.28 24.38
C SER A 309 9.54 -3.72 24.02
N PHE A 310 9.24 -4.69 24.89
CA PHE A 310 9.49 -6.10 24.59
C PHE A 310 8.57 -6.62 23.48
N SER A 311 7.29 -6.27 23.53
CA SER A 311 6.32 -6.59 22.47
C SER A 311 6.69 -5.92 21.14
N ASP A 312 6.96 -4.61 21.18
CA ASP A 312 7.30 -3.78 20.02
C ASP A 312 8.57 -4.27 19.30
N THR A 313 9.46 -4.99 19.99
CA THR A 313 10.68 -5.55 19.38
C THR A 313 10.34 -6.51 18.24
N LYS A 314 9.34 -7.37 18.41
CA LYS A 314 8.95 -8.33 17.37
C LYS A 314 8.35 -7.61 16.17
N GLU A 315 7.49 -6.64 16.43
CA GLU A 315 6.83 -5.84 15.40
C GLU A 315 7.81 -4.97 14.61
N LYS A 316 8.69 -4.21 15.28
CA LYS A 316 9.72 -3.40 14.60
C LYS A 316 10.67 -4.25 13.78
N ASN A 317 11.06 -5.43 14.26
CA ASN A 317 11.86 -6.36 13.48
C ASN A 317 11.11 -6.89 12.25
N LYS A 318 9.81 -7.19 12.38
CA LYS A 318 8.98 -7.57 11.23
C LYS A 318 8.88 -6.43 10.22
N ASN A 319 8.64 -5.21 10.67
CA ASN A 319 8.52 -4.03 9.81
C ASN A 319 9.84 -3.72 9.07
N LEU A 320 11.00 -3.90 9.70
CA LEU A 320 12.30 -3.77 9.04
C LEU A 320 12.48 -4.79 7.91
N ILE A 321 12.07 -6.04 8.15
CA ILE A 321 12.14 -7.11 7.15
C ILE A 321 11.13 -6.85 6.02
N GLN A 322 9.94 -6.35 6.35
CA GLN A 322 8.92 -5.98 5.37
C GLN A 322 9.38 -4.82 4.49
N TYR A 323 9.93 -3.76 5.08
CA TYR A 323 10.51 -2.64 4.32
C TYR A 323 11.61 -3.12 3.36
N TYR A 324 12.48 -4.02 3.83
CA TYR A 324 13.48 -4.63 2.97
C TYR A 324 12.85 -5.43 1.82
N ALA A 325 11.82 -6.23 2.11
CA ALA A 325 11.10 -7.00 1.08
C ALA A 325 10.49 -6.08 0.03
N ASP A 326 9.78 -5.04 0.47
CA ASP A 326 9.11 -4.08 -0.41
C ASP A 326 10.12 -3.31 -1.28
N ASP A 327 11.26 -2.90 -0.71
CA ASP A 327 12.38 -2.29 -1.46
C ASP A 327 12.90 -3.21 -2.57
N LYS A 328 13.09 -4.50 -2.27
CA LYS A 328 13.58 -5.48 -3.27
C LYS A 328 12.54 -5.82 -4.32
N ILE A 329 11.26 -5.90 -3.96
CA ILE A 329 10.15 -6.09 -4.91
C ILE A 329 10.01 -4.85 -5.81
N ALA A 330 10.24 -3.65 -5.30
CA ALA A 330 10.20 -2.44 -6.13
C ALA A 330 11.34 -2.39 -7.16
N LEU A 331 12.53 -2.91 -6.81
CA LEU A 331 13.67 -2.99 -7.74
C LEU A 331 13.47 -4.05 -8.83
N ILE A 332 12.81 -5.16 -8.49
CA ILE A 332 12.52 -6.25 -9.42
C ILE A 332 11.02 -6.53 -9.33
N PRO A 333 10.19 -5.75 -10.04
CA PRO A 333 8.75 -5.92 -9.95
C PRO A 333 8.29 -7.18 -10.70
N PRO A 334 7.16 -7.77 -10.28
CA PRO A 334 6.58 -8.93 -10.96
C PRO A 334 6.26 -8.66 -12.43
N LEU A 335 6.01 -7.40 -12.82
CA LEU A 335 5.74 -7.00 -14.19
C LEU A 335 6.88 -7.37 -15.17
N LEU A 336 8.14 -7.42 -14.70
CA LEU A 336 9.28 -7.84 -15.55
C LEU A 336 9.18 -9.27 -16.07
N PHE A 337 8.35 -10.10 -15.42
CA PHE A 337 8.13 -11.49 -15.80
C PHE A 337 6.82 -11.67 -16.58
N MET A 338 6.08 -10.60 -16.88
CA MET A 338 4.75 -10.64 -17.51
C MET A 338 4.86 -10.34 -19.01
N ASP A 339 5.78 -11.02 -19.70
CA ASP A 339 6.10 -10.85 -21.13
C ASP A 339 5.38 -11.85 -22.04
N PHE A 340 4.22 -12.34 -21.61
CA PHE A 340 3.35 -13.17 -22.43
C PHE A 340 2.65 -12.36 -23.53
N GLU A 341 2.15 -13.07 -24.54
CA GLU A 341 1.37 -12.47 -25.62
C GLU A 341 0.04 -11.90 -25.09
N GLU A 342 -0.27 -10.66 -25.45
CA GLU A 342 -1.54 -9.99 -25.15
C GLU A 342 -2.41 -9.92 -26.41
N PRO A 343 -3.75 -9.97 -26.27
CA PRO A 343 -4.63 -9.86 -27.42
C PRO A 343 -4.51 -8.49 -28.07
N SER A 344 -4.15 -8.46 -29.36
CA SER A 344 -4.15 -7.24 -30.17
C SER A 344 -5.58 -6.86 -30.54
N VAL A 345 -5.90 -5.57 -30.42
CA VAL A 345 -7.18 -5.05 -30.93
C VAL A 345 -7.13 -4.85 -32.44
N ILE A 346 -5.94 -4.52 -32.98
CA ILE A 346 -5.70 -4.40 -34.41
C ILE A 346 -5.49 -5.82 -34.94
N ASN A 347 -6.45 -6.35 -35.70
CA ASN A 347 -6.30 -7.67 -36.33
C ASN A 347 -5.03 -7.70 -37.19
N ASN A 348 -4.08 -8.55 -36.81
CA ASN A 348 -3.21 -9.18 -37.79
C ASN A 348 -4.07 -10.26 -38.48
N ASN A 349 -4.50 -9.98 -39.71
CA ASN A 349 -4.94 -11.05 -40.60
C ASN A 349 -3.84 -12.09 -40.81
#